data_AF-A0AAV7JUK6-F1
#
_entry.id   AF-A0AAV7JUK6-F1
#
_cell.length_a   1.000
_cell.length_b   1.000
_cell.length_c   1.000
_cell.angle_alpha   90.00
_cell.angle_beta   90.00
_cell.angle_gamma   90.00
#
_symmetry.space_group_name_H-M   'P 1'
#
loop_
_entity.id
_entity.type
_entity.pdbx_description
1 polymer ?
#
loop_
_entity_poly.entity_id
_entity_poly.type
_entity_poly.pdbx_seq_one_letter_code
_entity_poly.pdbx_strand_id
1 'polypeptide(L)'
;MLKTSKSIERAKSSWTPINDQVANRQLFNERMKLLSHWHKAWSESQRRDFITYSLGLCNEEELYYTNFLLKQVTPSECVDFTRILLKSLSIRILSYLEPKSLCRAAQVCWYWNYLASDNSLWQFKCWSIGWQADIHLPMSVLGFWKHFYAQKIHELRKLPLVENLEIEEPPQQVEKIETPPVKKKTISFVKHSTQTKVLAWKSNDKNARDIEKLSKSSEKGKILKSLSA
;
A
#
# COMPACT_ATOMS: atom_id res chain seq x y z
N MET A 1 42.86 -37.03 61.81
CA MET A 1 41.98 -36.76 60.65
C MET A 1 41.05 -35.61 60.99
N LEU A 2 41.30 -34.41 60.46
CA LEU A 2 40.34 -33.31 60.54
C LEU A 2 40.30 -32.65 59.15
N LYS A 3 39.24 -32.93 58.39
CA LYS A 3 38.93 -32.21 57.15
C LYS A 3 38.31 -30.89 57.55
N THR A 4 39.07 -29.80 57.47
CA THR A 4 38.50 -28.45 57.53
C THR A 4 37.81 -28.17 56.21
N SER A 5 36.48 -28.12 56.26
CA SER A 5 35.62 -27.64 55.18
C SER A 5 36.02 -26.21 54.83
N LYS A 6 36.65 -26.02 53.67
CA LYS A 6 36.87 -24.69 53.08
C LYS A 6 35.49 -24.14 52.71
N SER A 7 35.02 -23.19 53.51
CA SER A 7 33.79 -22.44 53.25
C SER A 7 33.93 -21.77 51.87
N ILE A 8 33.12 -22.20 50.91
CA ILE A 8 33.02 -21.55 49.60
C ILE A 8 32.11 -20.34 49.81
N GLU A 9 32.71 -19.19 50.07
CA GLU A 9 32.02 -17.91 49.96
C GLU A 9 31.61 -17.73 48.50
N ARG A 10 30.33 -18.00 48.21
CA ARG A 10 29.73 -17.75 46.91
C ARG A 10 29.49 -16.24 46.78
N ALA A 11 30.53 -15.51 46.38
CA ALA A 11 30.41 -14.14 45.90
C ALA A 11 29.54 -14.15 44.63
N LYS A 12 28.27 -13.82 44.80
CA LYS A 12 27.23 -13.87 43.78
C LYS A 12 27.61 -12.96 42.60
N SER A 13 27.59 -13.53 41.40
CA SER A 13 27.67 -12.91 40.05
C SER A 13 29.05 -12.76 39.38
N SER A 14 30.18 -12.82 40.08
CA SER A 14 31.49 -12.46 39.50
C SER A 14 32.28 -13.62 38.86
N TRP A 15 31.79 -14.85 38.91
CA TRP A 15 32.48 -16.02 38.37
C TRP A 15 31.96 -16.38 36.98
N THR A 16 32.35 -15.62 35.95
CA THR A 16 32.30 -16.17 34.58
C THR A 16 33.51 -17.11 34.45
N PRO A 17 33.33 -18.43 34.23
CA PRO A 17 34.46 -19.38 34.15
C PRO A 17 35.22 -19.19 32.84
N ILE A 18 36.10 -18.18 32.76
CA ILE A 18 36.77 -17.82 31.50
C ILE A 18 37.68 -18.97 31.00
N ASN A 19 38.27 -19.74 31.91
CA ASN A 19 39.20 -20.81 31.57
C ASN A 19 38.53 -22.16 31.26
N ASP A 20 37.23 -22.32 31.56
CA ASP A 20 36.46 -23.52 31.24
C ASP A 20 35.38 -23.16 30.22
N GLN A 21 35.65 -23.46 28.95
CA GLN A 21 34.74 -23.13 27.85
C GLN A 21 33.38 -23.82 27.97
N VAL A 22 33.32 -25.02 28.55
CA VAL A 22 32.07 -25.77 28.70
C VAL A 22 31.21 -25.12 29.78
N ALA A 23 31.78 -24.85 30.95
CA ALA A 23 31.08 -24.18 32.03
C ALA A 23 30.67 -22.74 31.65
N ASN A 24 31.51 -22.03 30.91
CA ASN A 24 31.19 -20.69 30.40
C ASN A 24 29.97 -20.71 29.47
N ARG A 25 29.97 -21.61 28.48
CA ARG A 25 28.85 -21.75 27.54
C ARG A 25 27.56 -22.13 28.25
N GLN A 26 27.63 -23.00 29.26
CA GLN A 26 26.48 -23.33 30.09
C GLN A 26 25.94 -22.10 30.83
N LEU A 27 26.81 -21.34 31.50
CA LEU A 27 26.43 -20.12 32.21
C LEU A 27 25.84 -19.05 31.27
N PHE A 28 26.40 -18.88 30.06
CA PHE A 28 25.85 -17.99 29.05
C PHE A 28 24.42 -18.38 28.67
N ASN A 29 24.16 -19.67 28.42
CA ASN A 29 22.83 -20.17 28.09
C ASN A 29 21.83 -19.96 29.24
N GLU A 30 22.26 -20.14 30.50
CA GLU A 30 21.43 -19.85 31.67
C GLU A 30 21.08 -18.36 31.77
N ARG A 31 22.06 -17.47 31.56
CA ARG A 31 21.86 -16.01 31.54
C ARG A 31 20.91 -15.61 30.40
N MET A 32 21.03 -16.21 29.22
CA MET A 32 20.12 -15.97 28.10
C MET A 32 18.69 -16.42 28.39
N LYS A 33 18.51 -17.56 29.07
CA LYS A 33 17.18 -18.01 29.51
C LYS A 33 16.56 -17.05 30.52
N LEU A 34 17.35 -16.57 31.47
CA LEU A 34 16.90 -15.59 32.46
C LEU A 34 16.51 -14.26 31.80
N LEU A 35 17.33 -13.76 30.87
CA LEU A 35 17.01 -12.58 30.07
C LEU A 35 15.72 -12.77 29.28
N SER A 36 15.50 -13.93 28.67
CA SER A 36 14.25 -14.25 27.97
C SER A 36 13.03 -14.18 28.88
N HIS A 37 13.15 -14.67 30.12
CA HIS A 37 12.09 -14.58 31.12
C HIS A 37 11.79 -13.13 31.49
N TRP A 38 12.81 -12.33 31.78
CA TRP A 38 12.65 -10.90 32.08
C TRP A 38 12.06 -10.11 30.91
N HIS A 39 12.55 -10.36 29.69
CA HIS A 39 12.04 -9.71 28.49
C HIS A 39 10.53 -9.93 28.31
N LYS A 40 10.02 -11.13 28.61
CA LYS A 40 8.58 -11.42 28.57
C LYS A 40 7.80 -10.63 29.63
N ALA A 41 8.38 -10.40 30.80
CA ALA A 41 7.74 -9.65 31.89
C ALA A 41 7.78 -8.11 31.71
N TRP A 42 8.70 -7.59 30.87
CA TRP A 42 8.85 -6.16 30.64
C TRP A 42 7.74 -5.55 29.76
N SER A 43 7.46 -4.26 30.00
CA SER A 43 6.59 -3.44 29.17
C SER A 43 7.21 -3.12 27.81
N GLU A 44 6.41 -2.63 26.85
CA GLU A 44 6.93 -2.25 25.53
C GLU A 44 8.02 -1.17 25.61
N SER A 45 7.86 -0.17 26.48
CA SER A 45 8.89 0.87 26.68
C SER A 45 10.19 0.28 27.18
N GLN A 46 10.12 -0.55 28.23
CA GLN A 46 11.31 -1.18 28.82
C GLN A 46 12.04 -2.07 27.82
N ARG A 47 11.31 -2.81 26.97
CA ARG A 47 11.91 -3.59 25.88
C ARG A 47 12.63 -2.71 24.88
N ARG A 48 12.03 -1.58 24.48
CA ARG A 48 12.66 -0.61 23.55
C ARG A 48 13.90 0.02 24.16
N ASP A 49 13.85 0.39 25.43
CA ASP A 49 14.98 0.96 26.17
C ASP A 49 16.13 -0.06 26.24
N PHE A 50 15.83 -1.32 26.56
CA PHE A 50 16.82 -2.41 26.58
C PHE A 50 17.46 -2.64 25.21
N ILE A 51 16.66 -2.67 24.13
CA ILE A 51 17.19 -2.84 22.77
C ILE A 51 18.10 -1.67 22.40
N THR A 52 17.68 -0.45 22.70
CA THR A 52 18.46 0.77 22.42
C THR A 52 19.78 0.76 23.17
N TYR A 53 19.74 0.43 24.46
CA TYR A 53 20.94 0.27 25.28
C TYR A 53 21.87 -0.82 24.73
N SER A 54 21.32 -1.99 24.39
CA SER A 54 22.11 -3.11 23.85
C SER A 54 22.80 -2.75 22.54
N LEU A 55 22.10 -2.08 21.63
CA LEU A 55 22.69 -1.59 20.37
C LEU A 55 23.80 -0.56 20.61
N GLY A 56 23.67 0.27 21.65
CA GLY A 56 24.71 1.24 22.04
C GLY A 56 25.99 0.61 22.60
N LEU A 57 25.93 -0.66 23.02
CA LEU A 57 27.11 -1.42 23.46
C LEU A 57 27.81 -2.17 22.31
N CYS A 58 27.17 -2.28 21.15
CA CYS A 58 27.71 -3.02 20.02
C CYS A 58 28.83 -2.25 19.30
N ASN A 59 29.81 -2.98 18.80
CA ASN A 59 30.80 -2.47 17.85
C ASN A 59 30.23 -2.42 16.41
N GLU A 60 31.01 -1.88 15.46
CA GLU A 60 30.54 -1.69 14.09
C GLU A 60 30.17 -3.02 13.39
N GLU A 61 30.97 -4.07 13.57
CA GLU A 61 30.70 -5.40 12.98
C GLU A 61 29.42 -6.02 13.55
N GLU A 62 29.20 -5.91 14.86
CA GLU A 62 27.99 -6.38 15.54
C GLU A 62 26.74 -5.61 15.09
N LEU A 63 26.87 -4.30 14.83
CA LEU A 63 25.79 -3.49 14.28
C LEU A 63 25.44 -3.91 12.84
N TYR A 64 26.43 -4.16 11.98
CA TYR A 64 26.19 -4.69 10.63
C TYR A 64 25.49 -6.05 10.67
N TYR A 65 25.97 -6.95 11.52
CA TYR A 65 25.36 -8.26 11.70
C TYR A 65 23.91 -8.16 12.20
N THR A 66 23.65 -7.27 13.16
CA THR A 66 22.30 -7.02 13.68
C THR A 66 21.37 -6.48 12.60
N ASN A 67 21.83 -5.52 11.78
CA ASN A 67 21.06 -4.99 10.66
C ASN A 67 20.74 -6.09 9.62
N PHE A 68 21.72 -6.95 9.30
CA PHE A 68 21.53 -8.09 8.43
C PHE A 68 20.44 -9.05 8.95
N LEU A 69 20.44 -9.37 10.24
CA LEU A 69 19.40 -10.20 10.87
C LEU A 69 18.03 -9.52 10.87
N LEU A 70 17.98 -8.23 11.21
CA LEU A 70 16.73 -7.46 11.24
C LEU A 70 16.06 -7.42 9.86
N LYS A 71 16.82 -7.33 8.77
CA LYS A 71 16.30 -7.38 7.41
C LYS A 71 15.66 -8.72 7.04
N GLN A 72 16.10 -9.82 7.65
CA GLN A 72 15.50 -11.15 7.42
C GLN A 72 14.22 -11.37 8.22
N VAL A 73 14.19 -10.86 9.46
CA VAL A 73 13.09 -11.12 10.40
C VAL A 73 11.98 -10.08 10.29
N THR A 74 12.31 -8.84 9.90
CA THR A 74 11.30 -7.81 9.66
C THR A 74 10.58 -8.16 8.36
N PRO A 75 9.26 -8.38 8.39
CA PRO A 75 8.52 -8.62 7.16
C PRO A 75 8.76 -7.44 6.22
N SER A 76 9.33 -7.71 5.05
CA SER A 76 9.48 -6.74 3.96
C SER A 76 8.13 -6.41 3.30
N GLU A 77 7.03 -6.53 4.05
CA GLU A 77 5.65 -6.42 3.58
C GLU A 77 5.30 -5.00 3.10
N CYS A 78 6.13 -4.01 3.38
CA CYS A 78 5.93 -2.61 2.99
C CYS A 78 7.13 -2.04 2.25
N VAL A 79 7.71 -2.81 1.33
CA VAL A 79 8.72 -2.27 0.43
C VAL A 79 8.05 -1.37 -0.61
N ASP A 80 8.46 -0.10 -0.66
CA ASP A 80 8.05 0.82 -1.71
C ASP A 80 8.67 0.38 -3.04
N PHE A 81 7.91 -0.39 -3.82
CA PHE A 81 8.35 -0.91 -5.11
C PHE A 81 8.83 0.21 -6.05
N THR A 82 8.32 1.43 -5.89
CA THR A 82 8.71 2.55 -6.75
C THR A 82 10.18 2.93 -6.58
N ARG A 83 10.79 2.61 -5.43
CA ARG A 83 12.19 2.88 -5.12
C ARG A 83 13.14 1.77 -5.55
N ILE A 84 12.60 0.59 -5.88
CA ILE A 84 13.38 -0.57 -6.29
C ILE A 84 13.30 -0.79 -7.80
N LEU A 85 12.11 -0.58 -8.38
CA LEU A 85 11.87 -0.79 -9.80
C LEU A 85 12.29 0.42 -10.63
N LEU A 86 12.71 0.16 -11.87
CA LEU A 86 12.88 1.21 -12.87
C LEU A 86 11.58 2.01 -13.05
N LYS A 87 11.71 3.31 -13.31
CA LYS A 87 10.57 4.25 -13.47
C LYS A 87 9.48 3.70 -14.43
N SER A 88 9.88 3.11 -15.56
CA SER A 88 8.97 2.56 -16.56
C SER A 88 8.09 1.43 -16.02
N LEU A 89 8.64 0.55 -15.18
CA LEU A 89 7.89 -0.55 -14.55
C LEU A 89 6.92 -0.02 -13.49
N SER A 90 7.35 0.95 -12.69
CA SER A 90 6.50 1.62 -11.71
C SER A 90 5.31 2.32 -12.38
N ILE A 91 5.54 3.04 -13.48
CA ILE A 91 4.47 3.63 -14.31
C ILE A 91 3.55 2.54 -14.87
N ARG A 92 4.11 1.44 -15.38
CA ARG A 92 3.29 0.33 -15.91
C ARG A 92 2.37 -0.26 -14.83
N ILE A 93 2.85 -0.45 -13.61
CA ILE A 93 2.04 -0.90 -12.47
C ILE A 93 0.93 0.11 -12.18
N LEU A 94 1.28 1.40 -12.07
CA LEU A 94 0.32 2.48 -11.80
C LEU A 94 -0.72 2.65 -12.93
N SER A 95 -0.41 2.24 -14.17
CA SER A 95 -1.34 2.32 -15.30
C SER A 95 -2.61 1.48 -15.12
N TYR A 96 -2.52 0.39 -14.35
CA TYR A 96 -3.65 -0.48 -14.03
C TYR A 96 -4.61 0.14 -12.98
N LEU A 97 -4.21 1.21 -12.29
CA LEU A 97 -5.05 1.88 -11.31
C LEU A 97 -6.13 2.74 -11.99
N GLU A 98 -7.31 2.80 -11.36
CA GLU A 98 -8.35 3.78 -11.71
C GLU A 98 -7.88 5.21 -11.40
N PRO A 99 -8.41 6.25 -12.09
CA PRO A 99 -8.06 7.65 -11.83
C PRO A 99 -8.13 8.05 -10.35
N LYS A 100 -9.15 7.56 -9.62
CA LYS A 100 -9.30 7.82 -8.17
C LYS A 100 -8.18 7.20 -7.37
N SER A 101 -7.85 5.93 -7.64
CA SER A 101 -6.74 5.22 -6.98
C SER A 101 -5.39 5.85 -7.33
N LEU A 102 -5.23 6.36 -8.55
CA LEU A 102 -4.03 7.10 -8.96
C LEU A 102 -3.90 8.44 -8.21
N CYS A 103 -5.02 9.14 -7.98
CA CYS A 103 -5.04 10.33 -7.12
C CYS A 103 -4.71 10.03 -5.65
N ARG A 104 -5.10 8.86 -5.14
CA ARG A 104 -4.70 8.40 -3.79
C ARG A 104 -3.21 8.04 -3.75
N ALA A 105 -2.72 7.33 -4.77
CA ALA A 105 -1.31 6.99 -4.92
C ALA A 105 -0.44 8.25 -4.92
N ALA A 106 -0.87 9.31 -5.61
CA ALA A 106 -0.18 10.60 -5.62
C ALA A 106 -0.05 11.28 -4.24
N GLN A 107 -0.83 10.87 -3.23
CA GLN A 107 -0.80 11.44 -1.87
C GLN A 107 0.17 10.71 -0.93
N VAL A 108 0.79 9.61 -1.37
CA VAL A 108 1.71 8.82 -0.53
C VAL A 108 2.99 9.60 -0.21
N CYS A 109 3.69 10.09 -1.23
CA CYS A 109 4.85 10.97 -1.09
C CYS A 109 5.13 11.74 -2.40
N TRP A 110 6.08 12.67 -2.38
CA TRP A 110 6.45 13.46 -3.58
C TRP A 110 6.85 12.59 -4.79
N TYR A 111 7.60 11.51 -4.56
CA TYR A 111 8.03 10.63 -5.64
C TYR A 111 6.86 9.84 -6.25
N TRP A 112 5.94 9.38 -5.41
CA TRP A 112 4.70 8.78 -5.88
C TRP A 112 3.82 9.78 -6.64
N ASN A 113 3.75 11.03 -6.21
CA ASN A 113 3.06 12.08 -6.96
C ASN A 113 3.68 12.30 -8.34
N TYR A 114 5.01 12.33 -8.42
CA TYR A 114 5.74 12.44 -9.69
C TYR A 114 5.39 11.30 -10.64
N LEU A 115 5.43 10.04 -10.18
CA LEU A 115 5.10 8.87 -11.00
C LEU A 115 3.62 8.82 -11.39
N ALA A 116 2.73 9.06 -10.43
CA ALA A 116 1.28 9.02 -10.65
C ALA A 116 0.76 10.19 -11.51
N SER A 117 1.55 11.26 -11.67
CA SER A 117 1.23 12.41 -12.53
C SER A 117 1.87 12.33 -13.92
N ASP A 118 2.47 11.19 -14.27
CA ASP A 118 3.11 11.00 -15.58
C ASP A 118 2.09 11.14 -16.73
N ASN A 119 2.47 11.89 -17.77
CA ASN A 119 1.58 12.20 -18.89
C ASN A 119 1.10 10.96 -19.63
N SER A 120 1.93 9.91 -19.73
CA SER A 120 1.55 8.66 -20.41
C SER A 120 0.35 7.96 -19.76
N LEU A 121 0.25 8.03 -18.43
CA LEU A 121 -0.85 7.42 -17.67
C LEU A 121 -2.18 8.10 -18.00
N TRP A 122 -2.20 9.42 -17.89
CA TRP A 122 -3.41 10.21 -18.02
C TRP A 122 -3.83 10.38 -19.48
N GLN A 123 -2.88 10.40 -20.41
CA GLN A 123 -3.16 10.39 -21.85
C GLN A 123 -3.92 9.12 -22.25
N PHE A 124 -3.43 7.95 -21.85
CA PHE A 124 -4.12 6.68 -22.14
C PHE A 124 -5.53 6.66 -21.53
N LYS A 125 -5.69 7.17 -20.32
CA LYS A 125 -7.01 7.27 -19.66
C LYS A 125 -7.96 8.21 -20.41
N CYS A 126 -7.50 9.38 -20.85
CA CYS A 126 -8.31 10.30 -21.67
C CYS A 126 -8.72 9.64 -23.00
N TRP A 127 -7.78 9.02 -23.71
CA TRP A 127 -8.04 8.34 -24.97
C TRP A 127 -9.01 7.17 -24.83
N SER A 128 -8.94 6.41 -23.74
CA SER A 128 -9.89 5.31 -23.48
C SER A 128 -11.35 5.77 -23.35
N ILE A 129 -11.57 7.05 -23.02
CA ILE A 129 -12.90 7.68 -22.90
C ILE A 129 -13.23 8.49 -24.18
N GLY A 130 -12.33 8.53 -25.16
CA GLY A 130 -12.49 9.32 -26.39
C GLY A 130 -12.24 10.81 -26.21
N TRP A 131 -11.61 11.24 -25.11
CA TRP A 131 -11.24 12.64 -24.93
C TRP A 131 -9.93 12.95 -25.65
N GLN A 132 -9.98 13.96 -26.51
CA GLN A 132 -8.84 14.45 -27.27
C GLN A 132 -8.50 15.86 -26.79
N ALA A 133 -7.20 16.09 -26.57
CA ALA A 133 -6.66 17.42 -26.33
C ALA A 133 -6.01 17.91 -27.63
N ASP A 134 -6.06 19.22 -27.87
CA ASP A 134 -5.41 19.82 -29.03
C ASP A 134 -3.90 19.52 -29.01
N ILE A 135 -3.42 18.93 -30.11
CA ILE A 135 -2.06 18.37 -30.27
C ILE A 135 -0.98 19.46 -30.15
N HIS A 136 -1.37 20.74 -30.23
CA HIS A 136 -0.45 21.88 -30.20
C HIS A 136 0.12 22.23 -28.81
N LEU A 137 -0.36 21.61 -27.72
CA LEU A 137 0.17 21.89 -26.39
C LEU A 137 1.39 21.02 -26.07
N PRO A 138 2.40 21.55 -25.36
CA PRO A 138 3.65 20.83 -25.18
C PRO A 138 3.42 19.59 -24.32
N MET A 139 3.57 18.42 -24.92
CA MET A 139 3.67 17.12 -24.22
C MET A 139 4.77 17.12 -23.13
N SER A 140 5.63 18.14 -23.11
CA SER A 140 6.70 18.37 -22.13
C SER A 140 6.21 18.90 -20.78
N VAL A 141 5.00 19.47 -20.68
CA VAL A 141 4.48 19.95 -19.40
C VAL A 141 4.03 18.75 -18.56
N LEU A 142 4.78 18.44 -17.51
CA LEU A 142 4.45 17.37 -16.58
C LEU A 142 3.05 17.57 -15.98
N GLY A 143 2.22 16.53 -16.01
CA GLY A 143 0.88 16.56 -15.42
C GLY A 143 -0.17 17.28 -16.25
N PHE A 144 0.14 17.68 -17.49
CA PHE A 144 -0.83 18.28 -18.42
C PHE A 144 -2.09 17.43 -18.58
N TRP A 145 -1.91 16.14 -18.91
CA TRP A 145 -3.03 15.23 -19.15
C TRP A 145 -3.86 14.97 -17.88
N LYS A 146 -3.21 15.00 -16.70
CA LYS A 146 -3.91 14.91 -15.41
C LYS A 146 -4.82 16.11 -15.20
N HIS A 147 -4.33 17.31 -15.53
CA HIS A 147 -5.11 18.54 -15.44
C HIS A 147 -6.29 18.53 -16.43
N PHE A 148 -6.03 18.18 -17.69
CA PHE A 148 -7.06 18.03 -18.72
C PHE A 148 -8.14 17.02 -18.32
N TYR A 149 -7.74 15.87 -17.78
CA TYR A 149 -8.69 14.87 -17.25
C TYR A 149 -9.57 15.46 -16.15
N ALA A 150 -8.96 16.17 -15.19
CA ALA A 150 -9.69 16.80 -14.09
C ALA A 150 -10.69 17.86 -14.60
N GLN A 151 -10.28 18.66 -15.59
CA GLN A 151 -11.15 19.66 -16.23
C GLN A 151 -12.34 18.99 -16.92
N LYS A 152 -12.12 17.95 -17.73
CA LYS A 152 -13.20 17.22 -18.41
C LYS A 152 -14.19 16.59 -17.44
N ILE A 153 -13.71 16.00 -16.35
CA ILE A 153 -14.59 15.49 -15.28
C ILE A 153 -15.42 16.61 -14.65
N HIS A 154 -14.82 17.78 -14.43
CA HIS A 154 -15.53 18.92 -13.86
C HIS A 154 -16.60 19.47 -14.83
N GLU A 155 -16.31 19.54 -16.13
CA GLU A 155 -17.29 19.86 -17.17
C GLU A 155 -18.47 18.88 -17.15
N LEU A 156 -18.19 17.57 -17.11
CA LEU A 156 -19.23 16.54 -17.07
C LEU A 156 -20.11 16.60 -15.81
N ARG A 157 -19.56 17.01 -14.66
CA ARG A 157 -20.36 17.19 -13.43
C ARG A 157 -21.27 18.42 -13.47
N LYS A 158 -20.96 19.41 -14.30
CA LYS A 158 -21.77 20.62 -14.47
C LYS A 158 -22.93 20.45 -15.43
N LEU A 159 -22.90 19.40 -16.26
CA LEU A 159 -24.01 19.10 -17.16
C LEU A 159 -25.24 18.70 -16.32
N PRO A 160 -26.43 19.28 -16.58
CA PRO A 160 -27.65 18.79 -15.98
C PRO A 160 -27.82 17.32 -16.38
N LEU A 161 -28.16 16.46 -15.42
CA LEU A 161 -28.54 15.08 -15.71
C LEU A 161 -29.75 15.15 -16.66
N VAL A 162 -29.52 14.89 -17.95
CA VAL A 162 -30.61 14.55 -18.87
C VAL A 162 -31.00 13.12 -18.52
N GLU A 163 -31.77 12.99 -17.44
CA GLU A 163 -32.67 11.86 -17.27
C GLU A 163 -33.80 12.10 -18.29
N ASN A 164 -34.12 11.06 -19.06
CA ASN A 164 -35.02 11.04 -20.23
C ASN A 164 -34.31 11.27 -21.58
N LEU A 165 -33.53 10.27 -22.02
CA LEU A 165 -33.59 9.91 -23.43
C LEU A 165 -34.94 9.21 -23.63
N GLU A 166 -35.95 9.96 -24.03
CA GLU A 166 -37.13 9.39 -24.68
C GLU A 166 -36.62 8.61 -25.89
N ILE A 167 -36.73 7.29 -25.82
CA ILE A 167 -36.59 6.43 -26.97
C ILE A 167 -37.84 6.72 -27.80
N GLU A 168 -37.72 7.59 -28.81
CA GLU A 168 -38.74 7.65 -29.85
C GLU A 168 -38.78 6.26 -30.52
N GLU A 169 -39.86 5.53 -30.28
CA GLU A 169 -40.15 4.31 -31.01
C GLU A 169 -40.23 4.64 -32.51
N PRO A 170 -39.52 3.90 -33.37
CA PRO A 170 -39.60 4.16 -34.81
C PRO A 170 -41.02 3.86 -35.30
N PRO A 171 -41.59 4.71 -36.19
CA PRO A 171 -42.96 4.55 -36.63
C PRO A 171 -43.16 3.21 -37.33
N GLN A 172 -44.18 2.49 -36.87
CA GLN A 172 -44.67 1.26 -37.49
C GLN A 172 -45.15 1.55 -38.91
N GLN A 173 -44.45 1.03 -39.91
CA GLN A 173 -45.02 0.79 -41.23
C GLN A 173 -44.98 -0.70 -41.51
N VAL A 174 -46.17 -1.29 -41.47
CA VAL A 174 -46.46 -2.68 -41.81
C VAL A 174 -46.51 -2.78 -43.31
N GLU A 175 -45.51 -3.40 -43.93
CA GLU A 175 -45.66 -4.03 -45.24
C GLU A 175 -45.31 -5.51 -45.15
N LYS A 176 -46.35 -6.33 -45.32
CA LYS A 176 -46.28 -7.79 -45.47
C LYS A 176 -45.58 -8.11 -46.78
N ILE A 177 -44.47 -8.82 -46.72
CA ILE A 177 -44.01 -9.64 -47.85
C ILE A 177 -43.64 -11.03 -47.31
N GLU A 178 -44.34 -12.03 -47.84
CA GLU A 178 -44.19 -13.46 -47.52
C GLU A 178 -42.83 -14.00 -48.00
N THR A 179 -42.27 -14.93 -47.23
CA THR A 179 -41.01 -15.64 -47.53
C THR A 179 -41.27 -16.97 -48.24
N PRO A 180 -40.31 -17.47 -49.03
CA PRO A 180 -40.08 -18.91 -49.11
C PRO A 180 -38.73 -19.33 -48.47
N PRO A 181 -38.57 -20.60 -48.09
CA PRO A 181 -37.68 -21.01 -46.99
C PRO A 181 -36.39 -21.68 -47.46
N VAL A 182 -35.24 -21.45 -46.81
CA VAL A 182 -34.13 -22.44 -46.78
C VAL A 182 -33.21 -22.29 -45.54
N LYS A 183 -33.22 -23.37 -44.74
CA LYS A 183 -32.18 -24.07 -43.94
C LYS A 183 -31.41 -23.35 -42.80
N LYS A 184 -31.83 -23.76 -41.60
CA LYS A 184 -31.19 -23.61 -40.29
C LYS A 184 -29.78 -24.22 -40.25
N LYS A 185 -28.80 -23.47 -39.73
CA LYS A 185 -27.64 -24.05 -39.05
C LYS A 185 -27.50 -23.41 -37.67
N THR A 186 -27.67 -24.26 -36.67
CA THR A 186 -27.52 -24.00 -35.24
C THR A 186 -26.07 -23.64 -34.92
N ILE A 187 -25.84 -22.45 -34.37
CA ILE A 187 -24.63 -22.15 -33.59
C ILE A 187 -25.12 -21.68 -32.22
N SER A 188 -24.73 -22.42 -31.20
CA SER A 188 -25.06 -22.24 -29.80
C SER A 188 -24.62 -20.86 -29.29
N PHE A 189 -25.59 -20.07 -28.84
CA PHE A 189 -25.36 -18.84 -28.07
C PHE A 189 -24.65 -19.18 -26.75
N VAL A 190 -23.38 -18.78 -26.65
CA VAL A 190 -22.70 -18.61 -25.37
C VAL A 190 -23.28 -17.37 -24.71
N LYS A 191 -23.83 -17.52 -23.51
CA LYS A 191 -24.35 -16.41 -22.69
C LYS A 191 -23.20 -15.46 -22.35
N HIS A 192 -23.14 -14.30 -23.01
CA HIS A 192 -22.41 -13.17 -22.46
C HIS A 192 -23.23 -12.63 -21.28
N SER A 193 -22.64 -12.70 -20.09
CA SER A 193 -23.17 -12.04 -18.91
C SER A 193 -23.30 -10.55 -19.20
N THR A 194 -24.45 -9.99 -18.84
CA THR A 194 -24.72 -8.55 -18.88
C THR A 194 -23.76 -7.85 -17.93
N GLN A 195 -22.62 -7.41 -18.44
CA GLN A 195 -21.74 -6.51 -17.71
C GLN A 195 -22.33 -5.10 -17.82
N THR A 196 -23.08 -4.72 -16.79
CA THR A 196 -23.58 -3.35 -16.60
C THR A 196 -22.42 -2.37 -16.81
N LYS A 197 -22.54 -1.47 -17.79
CA LYS A 197 -21.55 -0.42 -18.08
C LYS A 197 -21.35 0.44 -16.83
N VAL A 198 -20.32 0.13 -16.04
CA VAL A 198 -19.87 1.01 -14.96
C VAL A 198 -19.17 2.20 -15.61
N LEU A 199 -19.72 3.40 -15.41
CA LEU A 199 -19.11 4.65 -15.88
C LEU A 199 -17.71 4.78 -15.29
N ALA A 200 -16.71 5.12 -16.11
CA ALA A 200 -15.29 5.14 -15.74
C ALA A 200 -14.92 6.02 -14.52
N TRP A 201 -15.80 6.94 -14.10
CA TRP A 201 -15.66 7.79 -12.92
C TRP A 201 -16.42 7.29 -11.67
N LYS A 202 -17.27 6.28 -11.81
CA LYS A 202 -17.95 5.62 -10.69
C LYS A 202 -17.02 4.51 -10.20
N SER A 203 -16.58 4.60 -8.95
CA SER A 203 -15.65 3.61 -8.40
C SER A 203 -16.40 2.29 -8.25
N ASN A 204 -15.75 1.18 -8.59
CA ASN A 204 -16.31 -0.15 -8.31
C ASN A 204 -16.31 -0.47 -6.80
N ASP A 205 -15.59 0.33 -6.01
CA ASP A 205 -15.56 0.22 -4.56
C ASP A 205 -16.78 0.91 -3.94
N LYS A 206 -17.77 0.10 -3.56
CA LYS A 206 -18.99 0.57 -2.88
C LYS A 206 -18.72 1.01 -1.44
N ASN A 207 -17.55 0.71 -0.85
CA ASN A 207 -17.27 0.90 0.56
C ASN A 207 -15.80 1.29 0.81
N ALA A 208 -15.38 2.44 0.28
CA ALA A 208 -14.04 2.99 0.51
C ALA A 208 -13.88 3.50 1.96
N ARG A 209 -13.41 2.64 2.87
CA ARG A 209 -13.24 2.94 4.32
C ARG A 209 -12.02 3.82 4.62
N ASP A 210 -11.19 4.09 3.63
CA ASP A 210 -9.91 4.81 3.77
C ASP A 210 -10.11 6.27 4.19
N ILE A 211 -11.27 6.86 3.88
CA ILE A 211 -11.61 8.26 4.19
C ILE A 211 -11.99 8.41 5.68
N GLU A 212 -12.53 7.36 6.32
CA GLU A 212 -12.94 7.41 7.74
C GLU A 212 -11.75 7.54 8.70
N LYS A 213 -10.54 7.13 8.30
CA LYS A 213 -9.34 7.30 9.11
C LYS A 213 -8.85 8.76 9.12
N LEU A 214 -9.07 9.52 8.04
CA LEU A 214 -8.67 10.92 7.94
C LEU A 214 -9.59 11.86 8.75
N SER A 215 -10.89 11.57 8.84
CA SER A 215 -11.81 12.35 9.68
C SER A 215 -11.47 12.21 11.17
N LYS A 216 -11.17 10.99 11.63
CA LYS A 216 -10.77 10.72 13.03
C LYS A 216 -9.42 11.35 13.40
N SER A 217 -8.50 11.50 12.44
CA SER A 217 -7.22 12.18 12.68
C SER A 217 -7.37 13.70 12.75
N SER A 218 -8.36 14.28 12.05
CA SER A 218 -8.70 15.70 12.11
C SER A 218 -9.36 16.08 13.45
N GLU A 219 -10.19 15.19 14.02
CA GLU A 219 -10.80 15.40 15.34
C GLU A 219 -9.78 15.35 16.49
N LYS A 220 -8.82 14.41 16.45
CA LYS A 220 -7.73 14.36 17.44
C LYS A 220 -6.85 15.62 17.44
N GLY A 221 -6.65 16.25 16.27
CA GLY A 221 -5.92 17.51 16.15
C GLY A 221 -6.68 18.74 16.67
N LYS A 222 -8.01 18.69 16.75
CA LYS A 222 -8.83 19.77 17.34
C LYS A 222 -8.88 19.68 18.86
N ILE A 223 -8.93 18.47 19.43
CA ILE A 223 -8.96 18.26 20.90
C ILE A 223 -7.64 18.68 21.56
N LEU A 224 -6.50 18.54 20.88
CA LEU A 224 -5.20 18.97 21.41
C LEU A 224 -5.01 20.50 21.39
N LYS A 225 -5.75 21.24 20.55
CA LYS A 225 -5.69 22.72 20.52
C LYS A 225 -6.60 23.39 21.55
N SER A 226 -7.57 22.67 22.14
CA SER A 226 -8.42 23.18 23.21
C SER A 226 -7.87 22.91 24.62
N LEU A 227 -6.76 22.18 24.74
CA LEU A 227 -6.08 21.88 26.02
C LEU A 227 -4.82 22.72 26.24
N SER A 228 -4.50 23.65 25.33
CA SER A 228 -3.32 24.53 25.39
C SER A 228 -3.68 26.01 25.41
N ALA A 229 -4.86 26.37 25.92
CA ALA A 229 -5.29 27.75 26.16
C ALA A 229 -5.64 27.92 27.64
#